data_AF-W8BU32-F1
#
_entry.id   AF-W8BU32-F1
#
_cell.length_a   1.000
_cell.length_b   1.000
_cell.length_c   1.000
_cell.angle_alpha   90.00
_cell.angle_beta   90.00
_cell.angle_gamma   90.00
#
_symmetry.space_group_name_H-M   'P 1'
#
loop_
_entity.id
_entity.type
_entity.pdbx_description
1 polymer ?
#
loop_
_entity_poly.entity_id
_entity_poly.type
_entity_poly.pdbx_seq_one_letter_code
_entity_poly.pdbx_strand_id
1 'polypeptide(L)'
;HGLLRLFAIGLLIANSVIAATTDVDWWESATLYHIYPRSFMDSDGDGVGDLNGVTSRLEFLKELGVTATWLSPIFESPMADMGYDVANFTKIDPLFGTMEDFDAMLEKAHNLGLKIILDFVPNHSSDECEW
;
A
#
# COMPACT_ATOMS: atom_id res chain seq x y z
N HIS A 1 -22.36 -56.29 17.88
CA HIS A 1 -21.76 -55.17 18.65
C HIS A 1 -20.62 -54.42 17.92
N GLY A 2 -20.45 -54.56 16.60
CA GLY A 2 -19.30 -53.95 15.89
C GLY A 2 -19.58 -52.70 15.03
N LEU A 3 -20.83 -52.43 14.62
CA LEU A 3 -21.11 -51.36 13.65
C LEU A 3 -21.49 -50.00 14.26
N LEU A 4 -21.90 -49.94 15.53
CA LEU A 4 -22.33 -48.67 16.15
C LEU A 4 -21.15 -47.80 16.66
N ARG A 5 -19.93 -48.36 16.71
CA ARG A 5 -18.75 -47.65 17.22
C ARG A 5 -17.95 -46.88 16.16
N LEU A 6 -18.18 -47.16 14.87
CA LEU A 6 -17.50 -46.47 13.76
C LEU A 6 -18.13 -45.12 13.41
N PHE A 7 -19.43 -44.93 13.66
CA PHE A 7 -20.09 -43.64 13.42
C PHE A 7 -19.75 -42.56 14.46
N ALA A 8 -19.41 -42.95 15.70
CA ALA A 8 -19.07 -41.99 16.76
C ALA A 8 -17.64 -41.42 16.62
N ILE A 9 -16.73 -42.14 15.95
CA ILE A 9 -15.34 -41.69 15.76
C ILE A 9 -15.22 -40.76 14.54
N GLY A 10 -16.03 -40.96 13.50
CA GLY A 10 -16.06 -40.08 12.32
C GLY A 10 -16.61 -38.68 12.59
N LEU A 11 -17.50 -38.52 13.58
CA LEU A 11 -18.12 -37.23 13.90
C LEU A 11 -17.27 -36.36 14.85
N LEU A 12 -16.30 -36.96 15.57
CA LEU A 12 -15.40 -36.24 16.48
C LEU A 12 -14.15 -35.65 15.78
N ILE A 13 -13.82 -36.13 14.57
CA ILE A 13 -12.66 -35.62 13.81
C ILE A 13 -13.05 -34.40 12.95
N ALA A 14 -14.34 -34.24 12.61
CA ALA A 14 -14.79 -33.12 11.78
C ALA A 14 -14.82 -31.75 12.51
N ASN A 15 -14.89 -31.73 13.84
CA ASN A 15 -14.99 -30.49 14.62
C ASN A 15 -13.65 -29.99 15.21
N SER A 16 -12.55 -30.71 14.98
CA SER A 16 -11.26 -30.40 15.62
C SER A 16 -10.27 -29.68 14.69
N VAL A 17 -10.66 -29.40 13.44
CA VAL A 17 -9.83 -28.67 12.45
C VAL A 17 -10.55 -27.43 11.93
N ILE A 18 -11.39 -26.83 12.77
CA ILE A 18 -11.62 -25.38 12.67
C ILE A 18 -10.66 -24.82 13.70
N ALA A 19 -9.38 -24.74 13.34
CA ALA A 19 -8.52 -23.78 14.00
C ALA A 19 -9.28 -22.46 13.90
N ALA A 20 -9.61 -21.85 15.05
CA ALA A 20 -10.15 -20.51 15.05
C ALA A 20 -9.07 -19.65 14.40
N THR A 21 -9.19 -19.43 13.09
CA THR A 21 -8.47 -18.38 12.41
C THR A 21 -9.04 -17.13 13.04
N THR A 22 -8.33 -16.58 14.01
CA THR A 22 -8.53 -15.19 14.39
C THR A 22 -8.47 -14.42 13.08
N ASP A 23 -9.60 -13.85 12.68
CA ASP A 23 -9.68 -12.98 11.51
C ASP A 23 -8.89 -11.74 11.88
N VAL A 24 -7.57 -11.82 11.66
CA VAL A 24 -6.63 -10.74 11.94
C VAL A 24 -6.82 -9.71 10.86
N ASP A 25 -6.78 -8.44 11.24
CA ASP A 25 -6.88 -7.38 10.25
C ASP A 25 -5.72 -7.49 9.24
N TRP A 26 -5.95 -7.05 8.00
CA TRP A 26 -4.97 -7.18 6.91
C TRP A 26 -3.57 -6.63 7.28
N TRP A 27 -3.52 -5.60 8.13
CA TRP A 27 -2.28 -4.91 8.52
C TRP A 27 -1.46 -5.71 9.55
N GLU A 28 -2.08 -6.61 10.32
CA GLU A 28 -1.39 -7.42 11.33
C GLU A 28 -0.43 -8.45 10.70
N SER A 29 -0.73 -8.89 9.48
CA SER A 29 0.09 -9.83 8.72
C SER A 29 0.71 -9.23 7.46
N ALA A 30 0.68 -7.89 7.31
CA ALA A 30 1.13 -7.24 6.09
C ALA A 30 2.66 -7.30 5.94
N THR A 31 3.12 -7.78 4.78
CA THR A 31 4.47 -7.50 4.30
C THR A 31 4.46 -6.14 3.62
N LEU A 32 5.10 -5.15 4.27
CA LEU A 32 5.17 -3.77 3.83
C LEU A 32 6.42 -3.51 2.98
N TYR A 33 6.27 -2.72 1.92
CA TYR A 33 7.37 -2.16 1.16
C TYR A 33 7.28 -0.64 1.17
N HIS A 34 8.25 0.03 1.79
CA HIS A 34 8.30 1.49 1.82
C HIS A 34 8.98 2.02 0.55
N ILE A 35 8.35 2.99 -0.11
CA ILE A 35 8.82 3.62 -1.33
C ILE A 35 9.02 5.10 -1.07
N TYR A 36 10.23 5.57 -1.38
CA TYR A 36 10.52 6.98 -1.57
C TYR A 36 10.36 7.31 -3.07
N PRO A 37 9.25 7.96 -3.50
CA PRO A 37 8.85 8.02 -4.92
C PRO A 37 9.92 8.60 -5.82
N ARG A 38 10.50 9.73 -5.40
CA ARG A 38 11.53 10.50 -6.13
C ARG A 38 12.73 9.68 -6.59
N SER A 39 13.06 8.59 -5.91
CA SER A 39 14.24 7.76 -6.22
C SER A 39 13.90 6.31 -6.56
N PHE A 40 12.62 6.01 -6.80
CA PHE A 40 12.18 4.64 -7.04
C PHE A 40 12.25 4.24 -8.51
N MET A 41 11.51 4.94 -9.37
CA MET A 41 11.44 4.65 -10.81
C MET A 41 10.95 5.89 -11.57
N ASP A 42 11.78 6.42 -12.46
CA ASP A 42 11.45 7.47 -13.41
C ASP A 42 10.76 6.84 -14.63
N SER A 43 9.62 7.39 -15.06
CA SER A 43 8.83 6.88 -16.19
C SER A 43 8.85 7.77 -17.44
N ASP A 44 9.27 9.03 -17.32
CA ASP A 44 9.21 10.01 -18.41
C ASP A 44 10.59 10.55 -18.86
N GLY A 45 11.65 10.20 -18.13
CA GLY A 45 13.04 10.48 -18.45
C GLY A 45 13.55 11.82 -17.92
N ASP A 46 12.85 12.46 -16.99
CA ASP A 46 13.27 13.72 -16.37
C ASP A 46 14.32 13.55 -15.25
N GLY A 47 14.60 12.30 -14.84
CA GLY A 47 15.56 11.93 -13.81
C GLY A 47 14.96 11.82 -12.40
N VAL A 48 13.65 11.97 -12.25
CA VAL A 48 12.91 11.90 -10.98
C VAL A 48 11.89 10.77 -11.03
N GLY A 49 11.83 9.98 -9.95
CA GLY A 49 10.82 8.94 -9.85
C GLY A 49 9.42 9.50 -9.60
N ASP A 50 8.42 8.90 -10.25
CA ASP A 50 7.05 9.42 -10.33
C ASP A 50 5.99 8.31 -10.07
N LEU A 51 4.71 8.69 -10.01
CA LEU A 51 3.60 7.75 -9.72
C LEU A 51 3.40 6.71 -10.84
N ASN A 52 3.67 7.05 -12.10
CA ASN A 52 3.58 6.12 -13.21
C ASN A 52 4.72 5.08 -13.16
N GLY A 53 5.90 5.49 -12.72
CA GLY A 53 7.02 4.64 -12.38
C GLY A 53 6.68 3.67 -11.25
N VAL A 54 6.09 4.16 -10.16
CA VAL A 54 5.57 3.29 -9.07
C VAL A 54 4.55 2.29 -9.62
N THR A 55 3.58 2.77 -10.39
CA THR A 55 2.52 1.97 -11.02
C THR A 55 3.08 0.84 -11.88
N SER A 56 4.16 1.10 -12.64
CA SER A 56 4.82 0.11 -13.50
C SER A 56 5.47 -1.05 -12.73
N ARG A 57 5.74 -0.88 -11.43
CA ARG A 57 6.43 -1.86 -10.58
C ARG A 57 5.50 -2.60 -9.63
N LEU A 58 4.20 -2.28 -9.60
CA LEU A 58 3.27 -2.92 -8.67
C LEU A 58 3.15 -4.44 -8.89
N GLU A 59 3.17 -4.94 -10.13
CA GLU A 59 3.21 -6.39 -10.37
C GLU A 59 4.46 -7.04 -9.79
N PHE A 60 5.63 -6.41 -9.94
CA PHE A 60 6.87 -6.90 -9.36
C PHE A 60 6.82 -6.96 -7.83
N LEU A 61 6.26 -5.93 -7.19
CA LEU A 61 6.08 -5.93 -5.73
C LEU A 61 5.15 -7.05 -5.28
N LYS A 62 4.07 -7.28 -6.04
CA LYS A 62 3.16 -8.41 -5.79
C LYS A 62 3.87 -9.76 -5.91
N GLU A 63 4.69 -9.95 -6.94
CA GLU A 63 5.49 -11.17 -7.14
C GLU A 63 6.51 -11.40 -6.01
N LEU A 64 7.06 -10.32 -5.45
CA LEU A 64 7.96 -10.38 -4.28
C LEU A 64 7.24 -10.82 -2.99
N GLY A 65 5.90 -10.83 -2.98
CA GLY A 65 5.09 -11.16 -1.81
C GLY A 65 4.72 -9.95 -0.95
N VAL A 66 4.90 -8.73 -1.47
CA VAL A 66 4.41 -7.51 -0.83
C VAL A 66 2.89 -7.53 -0.82
N THR A 67 2.30 -7.07 0.28
CA THR A 67 0.85 -6.96 0.46
C THR A 67 0.38 -5.52 0.58
N ALA A 68 1.29 -4.62 0.95
CA ALA A 68 1.02 -3.20 1.09
C ALA A 68 2.27 -2.37 0.80
N THR A 69 2.08 -1.23 0.16
CA THR A 69 3.12 -0.25 -0.12
C THR A 69 2.87 1.00 0.71
N TRP A 70 3.90 1.54 1.34
CA TRP A 70 3.85 2.84 2.02
C TRP A 70 4.68 3.85 1.22
N LEU A 71 4.05 4.93 0.78
CA LEU A 71 4.71 6.01 0.07
C LEU A 71 5.11 7.11 1.05
N SER A 72 6.37 7.56 0.98
CA SER A 72 6.77 8.89 1.48
C SER A 72 5.92 9.98 0.80
N PRO A 73 5.91 11.23 1.31
CA PRO A 73 5.00 12.27 0.82
C PRO A 73 5.02 12.48 -0.70
N ILE A 74 3.82 12.56 -1.27
CA ILE A 74 3.57 12.84 -2.70
C ILE A 74 2.74 14.11 -2.90
N PHE A 75 2.46 14.84 -1.82
CA PHE A 75 1.63 16.04 -1.84
C PHE A 75 2.42 17.26 -2.31
N GLU A 76 1.73 18.25 -2.86
CA GLU A 76 2.33 19.51 -3.34
C GLU A 76 3.20 20.14 -2.25
N SER A 77 4.48 20.37 -2.58
CA SER A 77 5.52 20.80 -1.65
C SER A 77 6.62 21.60 -2.40
N PRO A 78 7.22 22.63 -1.78
CA PRO A 78 8.43 23.28 -2.31
C PRO A 78 9.67 22.39 -2.32
N MET A 79 9.59 21.18 -1.73
CA MET A 79 10.66 20.19 -1.64
C MET A 79 11.87 20.63 -0.81
N ALA A 80 11.71 21.61 0.09
CA ALA A 80 12.77 22.05 0.99
C ALA A 80 13.14 20.97 2.02
N ASP A 81 12.19 20.10 2.37
CA ASP A 81 12.36 18.90 3.19
C ASP A 81 11.85 17.65 2.45
N MET A 82 12.14 17.58 1.14
CA MET A 82 11.89 16.39 0.32
C MET A 82 10.44 15.88 0.37
N GLY A 83 9.47 16.82 0.44
CA GLY A 83 8.03 16.53 0.43
C GLY A 83 7.39 16.55 1.82
N TYR A 84 8.16 16.61 2.91
CA TYR A 84 7.60 16.72 4.26
C TYR A 84 7.13 18.16 4.59
N ASP A 85 7.63 19.16 3.86
CA ASP A 85 7.15 20.54 3.85
C ASP A 85 5.93 20.69 2.92
N VAL A 86 4.78 20.17 3.33
CA VAL A 86 3.56 20.13 2.51
C VAL A 86 2.92 21.53 2.39
N ALA A 87 2.67 21.99 1.16
CA ALA A 87 1.94 23.22 0.84
C ALA A 87 0.46 22.98 0.51
N ASN A 88 0.10 21.80 -0.03
CA ASN A 88 -1.29 21.41 -0.24
C ASN A 88 -1.55 19.92 0.02
N PHE A 89 -2.26 19.60 1.10
CA PHE A 89 -2.55 18.22 1.51
C PHE A 89 -3.57 17.47 0.62
N THR A 90 -4.13 18.14 -0.40
CA THR A 90 -5.19 17.58 -1.24
C THR A 90 -4.81 17.45 -2.71
N LYS A 91 -3.57 17.81 -3.05
CA LYS A 91 -3.04 17.72 -4.41
C LYS A 91 -1.75 16.93 -4.44
N ILE A 92 -1.56 16.17 -5.51
CA ILE A 92 -0.28 15.57 -5.85
C ILE A 92 0.68 16.65 -6.31
N ASP A 93 1.94 16.54 -5.90
CA ASP A 93 2.99 17.40 -6.42
C ASP A 93 3.21 17.15 -7.92
N PRO A 94 3.24 18.19 -8.77
CA PRO A 94 3.48 18.03 -10.20
C PRO A 94 4.77 17.27 -10.55
N LEU A 95 5.75 17.24 -9.65
CA LEU A 95 6.98 16.43 -9.78
C LEU A 95 6.70 14.93 -9.84
N PHE A 96 5.61 14.47 -9.23
CA PHE A 96 5.26 13.04 -9.17
C PHE A 96 4.11 12.67 -10.12
N GLY A 97 3.42 13.65 -10.71
CA GLY A 97 2.33 13.45 -11.66
C GLY A 97 1.06 14.20 -11.27
N THR A 98 -0.08 13.63 -11.61
CA THR A 98 -1.41 14.22 -11.44
C THR A 98 -2.27 13.43 -10.45
N MET A 99 -3.43 13.99 -10.08
CA MET A 99 -4.44 13.22 -9.33
C MET A 99 -4.94 12.02 -10.14
N GLU A 100 -5.05 12.16 -11.47
CA GLU A 100 -5.43 11.07 -12.36
C GLU A 100 -4.39 9.93 -12.37
N ASP A 101 -3.09 10.27 -12.33
CA ASP A 101 -2.02 9.26 -12.19
C ASP A 101 -2.10 8.53 -10.83
N PHE A 102 -2.43 9.27 -9.76
CA PHE A 102 -2.65 8.68 -8.44
C PHE A 102 -3.86 7.72 -8.42
N ASP A 103 -4.98 8.13 -9.01
CA ASP A 103 -6.17 7.29 -9.12
C ASP A 103 -5.89 6.01 -9.92
N ALA A 104 -5.14 6.12 -11.03
CA ALA A 104 -4.73 4.97 -11.85
C ALA A 104 -3.79 4.02 -11.08
N MET A 105 -2.83 4.56 -10.32
CA MET A 105 -1.96 3.77 -9.45
C MET A 105 -2.77 3.01 -8.39
N LEU A 106 -3.73 3.70 -7.75
CA LEU A 106 -4.56 3.13 -6.71
C LEU A 106 -5.49 2.03 -7.25
N GLU A 107 -6.11 2.25 -8.40
CA GLU A 107 -6.92 1.25 -9.09
C GLU A 107 -6.10 0.00 -9.40
N LYS A 108 -4.90 0.18 -9.99
CA LYS A 108 -4.00 -0.93 -10.31
C LYS A 108 -3.57 -1.69 -9.05
N ALA A 109 -3.20 -0.99 -7.98
CA ALA A 109 -2.83 -1.60 -6.71
C ALA A 109 -3.97 -2.46 -6.16
N HIS A 110 -5.20 -1.94 -6.15
CA HIS A 110 -6.38 -2.69 -5.71
C HIS A 110 -6.67 -3.91 -6.58
N ASN A 111 -6.52 -3.81 -7.90
CA ASN A 111 -6.67 -4.95 -8.81
C ASN A 111 -5.64 -6.07 -8.54
N LEU A 112 -4.46 -5.72 -8.02
CA LEU A 112 -3.42 -6.67 -7.59
C LEU A 112 -3.61 -7.16 -6.13
N GLY A 113 -4.61 -6.65 -5.42
CA GLY A 113 -4.83 -6.90 -4.01
C GLY A 113 -3.77 -6.28 -3.10
N LEU A 114 -3.09 -5.23 -3.56
CA LEU A 114 -2.15 -4.44 -2.77
C LEU A 114 -2.89 -3.31 -2.04
N LYS A 115 -2.45 -2.99 -0.82
CA LYS A 115 -2.87 -1.78 -0.11
C LYS A 115 -1.86 -0.65 -0.33
N ILE A 116 -2.33 0.59 -0.37
CA ILE A 116 -1.50 1.78 -0.43
C ILE A 116 -1.67 2.56 0.87
N ILE A 117 -0.56 2.91 1.51
CA ILE A 117 -0.49 3.78 2.69
C ILE A 117 0.21 5.07 2.26
N LEU A 118 -0.38 6.21 2.62
CA LEU A 118 0.22 7.52 2.41
C LEU A 118 0.80 8.04 3.72
N ASP A 119 1.98 8.65 3.65
CA ASP A 119 2.54 9.39 4.78
C ASP A 119 1.72 10.65 5.04
N PHE A 120 1.30 10.87 6.28
CA PHE A 120 0.52 12.04 6.70
C PHE A 120 1.33 12.85 7.71
N VAL A 121 1.56 14.13 7.41
CA VAL A 121 2.45 15.01 8.17
C VAL A 121 1.65 16.12 8.87
N PRO A 122 1.06 15.87 10.05
CA PRO A 122 0.19 16.84 10.72
C PRO A 122 0.93 17.85 11.60
N ASN A 123 2.21 17.60 11.91
CA ASN A 123 2.94 18.40 12.90
C ASN A 123 3.33 19.79 12.38
N HIS A 124 3.47 19.95 11.06
CA HIS A 124 3.88 21.19 10.40
C HIS A 124 3.41 21.22 8.94
N SER A 125 3.51 22.39 8.31
CA SER A 125 3.31 22.60 6.87
C SER A 125 4.44 23.48 6.32
N SER A 126 4.51 23.62 5.00
CA SER A 126 5.32 24.66 4.34
C SER A 126 4.86 26.07 4.75
N ASP A 127 5.78 27.03 4.69
CA ASP A 127 5.52 28.46 4.75
C ASP A 127 4.83 29.02 3.48
N GLU A 128 4.73 28.21 2.43
CA GLU A 128 3.93 28.47 1.22
C GLU A 128 2.52 27.89 1.28
N CYS A 129 2.14 27.25 2.40
CA CYS A 129 0.77 26.77 2.60
C CYS A 129 -0.21 27.94 2.78
N GLU A 130 -1.49 27.74 2.46
CA GLU A 130 -2.49 28.82 2.46
C GLU A 130 -2.87 29.37 3.85
N TRP A 131 -2.51 28.67 4.93
CA TRP A 131 -2.98 28.90 6.30
C TRP A 131 -2.00 29.61 7.23
#